data_AF-A0A9J6GL42-F1
#
_entry.id   AF-A0A9J6GL42-F1
#
_cell.length_a   1.000
_cell.length_b   1.000
_cell.length_c   1.000
_cell.angle_alpha   90.00
_cell.angle_beta   90.00
_cell.angle_gamma   90.00
#
_symmetry.space_group_name_H-M   'P 1'
#
loop_
_entity.id
_entity.type
_entity.pdbx_description
1 polymer ?
#
loop_
_entity_poly.entity_id
_entity_poly.type
_entity_poly.pdbx_seq_one_letter_code
_entity_poly.pdbx_strand_id
1 'polypeptide(L)'
;MNPTLHYGRRLDRCRNIERIYGNSSYTWYTDAAITSTGGIAAICAHNPIQQRTITASVRTSSPIEAEEAAIALAIISGQQDSRMNIVSDSQNACRQWARGRIGKTAHRLAIGYKSNNPIKIIWAPGHETLEGNQQAHAWARASLPRADSPQAEFPVPVMPIYSEILSYYKATRIKFPHPHPKLQRQDQTALRSIQTNTFPHLSRLHKLYPTQYPKLCPKCNQVATLYHTAAGCHKIHKHPLTEEQWSEALSSADYDEQCRTIARAATGALETGALD
;
A
#
# COMPACT_ATOMS: atom_id res chain seq x y z
N MET A 1 5.47 -1.26 0.93
CA MET A 1 4.58 -0.50 0.00
C MET A 1 3.33 -1.31 -0.26
N ASN A 2 2.31 -1.09 0.57
CA ASN A 2 1.05 -1.82 0.53
C ASN A 2 0.34 -1.74 -0.85
N PRO A 3 -0.16 -2.86 -1.41
CA PRO A 3 -0.80 -2.90 -2.74
C PRO A 3 -2.02 -2.00 -2.90
N THR A 4 -2.90 -1.95 -1.88
CA THR A 4 -4.17 -1.24 -1.96
C THR A 4 -4.01 0.24 -1.61
N LEU A 5 -3.27 0.56 -0.54
CA LEU A 5 -3.06 1.93 -0.09
C LEU A 5 -2.19 2.78 -1.01
N HIS A 6 -1.24 2.14 -1.70
CA HIS A 6 -0.25 2.84 -2.50
C HIS A 6 -0.36 2.50 -3.97
N TYR A 7 -1.54 2.08 -4.42
CA TYR A 7 -1.80 1.70 -5.80
C TYR A 7 -1.26 2.75 -6.81
N GLY A 8 -1.65 4.02 -6.66
CA GLY A 8 -1.18 5.09 -7.54
C GLY A 8 0.35 5.25 -7.55
N ARG A 9 1.00 5.21 -6.37
CA ARG A 9 2.46 5.29 -6.26
C ARG A 9 3.16 4.05 -6.86
N ARG A 10 2.55 2.87 -6.74
CA ARG A 10 3.05 1.62 -7.33
C ARG A 10 2.98 1.70 -8.86
N LEU A 11 1.83 2.14 -9.38
CA LEU A 11 1.61 2.34 -10.81
C LEU A 11 2.58 3.37 -11.41
N ASP A 12 2.75 4.52 -10.75
CA ASP A 12 3.70 5.55 -11.20
C ASP A 12 5.15 5.05 -11.16
N ARG A 13 5.50 4.23 -10.16
CA ARG A 13 6.82 3.58 -10.11
C ARG A 13 7.00 2.60 -11.28
N CYS A 14 6.01 1.76 -11.58
CA CYS A 14 6.06 0.85 -12.73
C CYS A 14 6.22 1.62 -14.04
N ARG A 15 5.41 2.66 -14.27
CA ARG A 15 5.52 3.53 -15.45
C ARG A 15 6.89 4.17 -15.58
N ASN A 16 7.47 4.62 -14.47
CA ASN A 16 8.80 5.22 -14.48
C ASN A 16 9.90 4.18 -14.76
N ILE A 17 9.79 2.97 -14.23
CA ILE A 17 10.72 1.87 -14.54
C ILE A 17 10.63 1.53 -16.03
N GLU A 18 9.43 1.34 -16.56
CA GLU A 18 9.19 1.03 -17.97
C GLU A 18 9.78 2.11 -18.88
N ARG A 19 9.51 3.39 -18.58
CA ARG A 19 10.03 4.53 -19.33
C ARG A 19 11.56 4.61 -19.36
N ILE A 20 12.23 4.27 -18.26
CA ILE A 20 13.69 4.40 -18.15
C ILE A 20 14.41 3.15 -18.66
N TYR A 21 13.86 1.96 -18.39
CA TYR A 21 14.57 0.69 -18.54
C TYR A 21 13.91 -0.28 -19.54
N GLY A 22 12.63 -0.10 -19.89
CA GLY A 22 11.89 -1.05 -20.74
C GLY A 22 12.50 -1.26 -22.13
N ASN A 23 12.99 -0.19 -22.75
CA ASN A 23 13.62 -0.23 -24.07
C ASN A 23 15.15 -0.45 -24.04
N SER A 24 15.73 -0.75 -22.87
CA SER A 24 17.18 -0.93 -22.74
C SER A 24 17.56 -2.39 -22.95
N SER A 25 18.46 -2.66 -23.91
CA SER A 25 19.04 -3.99 -24.15
C SER A 25 19.85 -4.55 -22.98
N TYR A 26 20.12 -3.74 -21.96
CA TYR A 26 20.85 -4.10 -20.75
C TYR A 26 19.93 -4.39 -19.55
N THR A 27 18.62 -4.44 -19.78
CA THR A 27 17.62 -4.64 -18.73
C THR A 27 17.24 -6.11 -18.65
N TRP A 28 17.42 -6.68 -17.46
CA TRP A 28 17.08 -8.06 -17.15
C TRP A 28 15.99 -8.06 -16.08
N TYR A 29 14.93 -8.83 -16.30
CA TYR A 29 13.85 -9.07 -15.35
C TYR A 29 14.04 -10.45 -14.72
N THR A 30 13.78 -10.55 -13.42
CA THR A 30 14.02 -11.79 -12.68
C THR A 30 12.83 -12.16 -11.83
N ASP A 31 12.53 -13.45 -11.75
CA ASP A 31 11.48 -14.02 -10.91
C ASP A 31 11.87 -15.44 -10.47
N ALA A 32 11.26 -15.92 -9.39
CA ALA A 32 11.39 -17.30 -8.95
C ALA A 32 10.04 -17.93 -8.58
N ALA A 33 9.91 -19.23 -8.86
CA ALA A 33 8.76 -20.04 -8.49
C ALA A 33 9.21 -21.25 -7.68
N ILE A 34 8.48 -21.60 -6.61
CA ILE A 34 8.78 -22.75 -5.74
C ILE A 34 7.71 -23.84 -5.94
N THR A 35 8.10 -25.11 -5.87
CA THR A 35 7.16 -26.24 -5.87
C THR A 35 6.27 -26.22 -4.63
N SER A 36 5.02 -26.69 -4.74
CA SER A 36 4.09 -26.77 -3.61
C SER A 36 4.58 -27.67 -2.48
N THR A 37 5.35 -28.70 -2.82
CA THR A 37 6.03 -29.62 -1.89
C THR A 37 7.26 -29.00 -1.22
N GLY A 38 7.73 -27.86 -1.72
CA GLY A 38 8.97 -27.21 -1.30
C GLY A 38 10.23 -27.96 -1.76
N GLY A 39 11.39 -27.40 -1.42
CA GLY A 39 12.70 -28.03 -1.65
C GLY A 39 13.31 -27.79 -3.03
N ILE A 40 12.52 -27.40 -4.03
CA ILE A 40 12.99 -27.00 -5.37
C ILE A 40 12.34 -25.68 -5.78
N ALA A 41 13.16 -24.77 -6.29
CA ALA A 41 12.70 -23.55 -6.94
C ALA A 41 13.21 -23.49 -8.38
N ALA A 42 12.37 -23.04 -9.29
CA ALA A 42 12.77 -22.59 -10.62
C ALA A 42 13.03 -21.08 -10.57
N ILE A 43 14.16 -20.65 -11.13
CA ILE A 43 14.57 -19.24 -11.20
C ILE A 43 14.67 -18.82 -12.67
N CYS A 44 14.32 -17.57 -12.95
CA CYS A 44 14.37 -17.01 -14.30
C CYS A 44 15.11 -15.67 -14.33
N ALA A 45 15.89 -15.48 -15.39
CA ALA A 45 16.40 -14.19 -15.84
C ALA A 45 16.03 -13.98 -17.31
N HIS A 46 15.28 -12.93 -17.59
CA HIS A 46 14.73 -12.65 -18.90
C HIS A 46 15.09 -11.24 -19.39
N ASN A 47 15.58 -11.12 -20.61
CA ASN A 47 15.85 -9.86 -21.29
C ASN A 47 14.95 -9.77 -22.54
N PRO A 48 13.88 -8.95 -22.50
CA PRO A 48 12.92 -8.85 -23.59
C PRO A 48 13.52 -8.35 -24.89
N ILE A 49 14.42 -7.36 -24.82
CA ILE A 49 15.00 -6.70 -26.00
C ILE A 49 15.98 -7.62 -26.73
N GLN A 50 16.80 -8.36 -25.98
CA GLN A 50 17.71 -9.37 -26.56
C GLN A 50 17.00 -10.71 -26.83
N GLN A 51 15.72 -10.86 -26.44
CA GLN A 51 14.97 -12.12 -26.46
C GLN A 51 15.72 -13.29 -25.80
N ARG A 52 16.42 -13.01 -24.70
CA ARG A 52 17.18 -14.02 -23.95
C ARG A 52 16.42 -14.42 -22.70
N THR A 53 16.15 -15.70 -22.56
CA THR A 53 15.56 -16.28 -21.36
C THR A 53 16.50 -17.36 -20.85
N ILE A 54 16.95 -17.20 -19.60
CA ILE A 54 17.77 -18.18 -18.90
C ILE A 54 16.96 -18.64 -17.70
N THR A 55 16.81 -19.96 -17.55
CA THR A 55 16.18 -20.56 -16.39
C THR A 55 17.10 -21.61 -15.77
N ALA A 56 16.94 -21.81 -14.47
CA ALA A 56 17.66 -22.84 -13.74
C ALA A 56 16.80 -23.35 -12.58
N SER A 57 17.15 -24.49 -12.03
CA SER A 57 16.56 -25.01 -10.80
C SER A 57 17.57 -24.94 -9.65
N VAL A 58 17.08 -24.59 -8.47
CA VAL A 58 17.87 -24.51 -7.25
C VAL A 58 17.16 -25.27 -6.13
N ARG A 59 17.94 -25.93 -5.27
CA ARG A 59 17.40 -26.64 -4.11
C ARG A 59 17.21 -25.66 -2.96
N THR A 60 15.99 -25.15 -2.80
CA THR A 60 15.60 -24.31 -1.66
C THR A 60 14.10 -24.38 -1.43
N SER A 61 13.69 -24.19 -0.18
CA SER A 61 12.28 -23.95 0.20
C SER A 61 12.05 -22.49 0.58
N SER A 62 13.07 -21.63 0.46
CA SER A 62 13.00 -20.23 0.83
C SER A 62 12.72 -19.37 -0.41
N PRO A 63 11.55 -18.70 -0.50
CA PRO A 63 11.26 -17.77 -1.59
C PRO A 63 12.35 -16.70 -1.73
N ILE A 64 12.83 -16.16 -0.60
CA ILE A 64 13.85 -15.11 -0.62
C ILE A 64 15.16 -15.63 -1.22
N GLU A 65 15.60 -16.84 -0.87
CA GLU A 65 16.83 -17.40 -1.43
C GLU A 65 16.70 -17.70 -2.93
N ALA A 66 15.53 -18.17 -3.37
CA ALA A 66 15.24 -18.40 -4.78
C ALA A 66 15.29 -17.09 -5.59
N GLU A 67 14.65 -16.04 -5.07
CA GLU A 67 14.67 -14.70 -5.68
C GLU A 67 16.07 -14.09 -5.74
N GLU A 68 16.86 -14.23 -4.66
CA GLU A 68 18.26 -13.80 -4.66
C GLU A 68 19.10 -14.55 -5.71
N ALA A 69 18.83 -15.84 -5.91
CA ALA A 69 19.49 -16.66 -6.92
C ALA A 69 19.06 -16.28 -8.35
N ALA A 70 17.81 -15.89 -8.57
CA ALA A 70 17.35 -15.35 -9.85
C ALA A 70 18.09 -14.05 -10.23
N ILE A 71 18.31 -13.15 -9.27
CA ILE A 71 19.15 -11.96 -9.45
C ILE A 71 20.59 -12.36 -9.80
N ALA A 72 21.19 -13.33 -9.10
CA ALA A 72 22.53 -13.82 -9.41
C ALA A 72 22.62 -14.42 -10.82
N LEU A 73 21.58 -15.15 -11.25
CA LEU A 73 21.49 -15.74 -12.59
C LEU A 73 21.50 -14.66 -13.67
N ALA A 74 20.78 -13.56 -13.48
CA ALA A 74 20.82 -12.41 -14.39
C ALA A 74 22.23 -11.79 -14.49
N ILE A 75 22.91 -11.60 -13.35
CA ILE A 75 24.27 -11.04 -13.30
C ILE A 75 25.25 -11.85 -14.17
N ILE A 76 25.21 -13.17 -14.05
CA ILE A 76 26.12 -14.06 -14.82
C ILE A 76 25.70 -14.10 -16.29
N SER A 77 24.39 -14.15 -16.56
CA SER A 77 23.85 -14.23 -17.92
C SER A 77 24.16 -12.97 -18.75
N GLY A 78 24.19 -11.82 -18.08
CA GLY A 78 24.57 -10.51 -18.61
C GLY A 78 26.06 -10.19 -18.46
N GLN A 79 26.96 -11.15 -18.18
CA GLN A 79 28.37 -10.85 -17.92
C GLN A 79 29.08 -10.10 -19.06
N GLN A 80 28.63 -10.29 -20.30
CA GLN A 80 29.15 -9.61 -21.48
C GLN A 80 28.54 -8.21 -21.70
N ASP A 81 27.48 -7.86 -20.97
CA ASP A 81 26.85 -6.55 -21.06
C ASP A 81 27.73 -5.49 -20.39
N SER A 82 27.98 -4.37 -21.07
CA SER A 82 28.81 -3.27 -20.57
C SER A 82 28.24 -2.58 -19.31
N ARG A 83 26.96 -2.80 -19.03
CA ARG A 83 26.24 -2.41 -17.81
C ARG A 83 25.02 -3.30 -17.66
N MET A 84 24.47 -3.42 -16.45
CA MET A 84 23.25 -4.21 -16.23
C MET A 84 22.25 -3.47 -15.35
N ASN A 85 20.98 -3.49 -15.76
CA ASN A 85 19.84 -3.06 -14.95
C ASN A 85 19.00 -4.31 -14.63
N ILE A 86 19.01 -4.76 -13.39
CA ILE A 86 18.27 -5.94 -12.96
C ILE A 86 17.01 -5.49 -12.24
N VAL A 87 15.84 -5.83 -12.77
CA VAL A 87 14.53 -5.51 -12.22
C VAL A 87 13.95 -6.76 -11.57
N SER A 88 13.61 -6.66 -10.29
CA SER A 88 12.98 -7.74 -9.51
C SER A 88 11.85 -7.16 -8.69
N ASP A 89 10.75 -7.89 -8.54
CA ASP A 89 9.65 -7.50 -7.66
C ASP A 89 9.82 -7.95 -6.20
N SER A 90 10.77 -8.86 -5.95
CA SER A 90 11.18 -9.28 -4.62
C SER A 90 11.91 -8.16 -3.87
N GLN A 91 11.16 -7.39 -3.10
CA GLN A 91 11.69 -6.30 -2.28
C GLN A 91 12.76 -6.78 -1.29
N ASN A 92 12.57 -7.97 -0.72
CA ASN A 92 13.50 -8.54 0.25
C ASN A 92 14.81 -8.93 -0.44
N ALA A 93 14.77 -9.60 -1.58
CA ALA A 93 15.98 -9.97 -2.32
C ALA A 93 16.80 -8.72 -2.71
N CYS A 94 16.13 -7.69 -3.26
CA CYS A 94 16.77 -6.42 -3.61
C CYS A 94 17.50 -5.78 -2.40
N ARG A 95 16.88 -5.82 -1.21
CA ARG A 95 17.47 -5.27 0.02
C ARG A 95 18.65 -6.08 0.53
N GLN A 96 18.59 -7.40 0.42
CA GLN A 96 19.64 -8.30 0.86
C GLN A 96 20.89 -8.14 -0.01
N TRP A 97 20.71 -8.01 -1.31
CA TRP A 97 21.76 -7.60 -2.24
C TRP A 97 22.37 -6.25 -1.88
N ALA A 98 21.54 -5.23 -1.65
CA ALA A 98 22.03 -3.91 -1.25
C ALA A 98 22.83 -3.90 0.07
N ARG A 99 22.56 -4.86 0.95
CA ARG A 99 23.29 -5.05 2.23
C ARG A 99 24.50 -5.98 2.12
N GLY A 100 24.71 -6.63 0.98
CA GLY A 100 25.74 -7.67 0.81
C GLY A 100 25.46 -8.96 1.61
N ARG A 101 24.20 -9.24 1.95
CA ARG A 101 23.79 -10.40 2.75
C ARG A 101 22.89 -11.35 1.96
N ILE A 102 23.47 -11.98 0.96
CA ILE A 102 22.76 -12.90 0.05
C ILE A 102 22.90 -14.36 0.50
N GLY A 103 21.94 -15.19 0.12
CA GLY A 103 21.93 -16.62 0.36
C GLY A 103 23.09 -17.36 -0.31
N LYS A 104 23.38 -18.57 0.17
CA LYS A 104 24.52 -19.38 -0.28
C LYS A 104 24.44 -19.68 -1.78
N THR A 105 23.23 -19.95 -2.28
CA THR A 105 23.00 -20.26 -3.70
C THR A 105 23.31 -19.06 -4.60
N ALA A 106 22.76 -17.89 -4.25
CA ALA A 106 23.03 -16.63 -4.95
C ALA A 106 24.52 -16.27 -4.93
N HIS A 107 25.19 -16.45 -3.79
CA HIS A 107 26.62 -16.19 -3.66
C HIS A 107 27.48 -17.10 -4.55
N ARG A 108 27.19 -18.40 -4.60
CA ARG A 108 27.91 -19.35 -5.47
C ARG A 108 27.78 -18.99 -6.94
N LEU A 109 26.58 -18.61 -7.37
CA LEU A 109 26.33 -18.08 -8.70
C LEU A 109 27.16 -16.81 -8.91
N ALA A 110 27.04 -15.82 -8.04
CA ALA A 110 27.68 -14.52 -8.19
C ALA A 110 29.21 -14.57 -8.27
N ILE A 111 29.89 -15.53 -7.62
CA ILE A 111 31.35 -15.73 -7.76
C ILE A 111 31.77 -16.02 -9.21
N GLY A 112 30.86 -16.56 -10.02
CA GLY A 112 31.07 -16.79 -11.45
C GLY A 112 31.24 -15.50 -12.25
N TYR A 113 30.74 -14.37 -11.74
CA TYR A 113 30.86 -13.07 -12.38
C TYR A 113 32.30 -12.55 -12.34
N LYS A 114 32.92 -12.39 -13.52
CA LYS A 114 34.32 -11.93 -13.65
C LYS A 114 34.49 -10.52 -14.20
N SER A 115 33.42 -9.92 -14.72
CA SER A 115 33.46 -8.56 -15.25
C SER A 115 33.44 -7.53 -14.12
N ASN A 116 33.87 -6.30 -14.40
CA ASN A 116 33.76 -5.19 -13.45
C ASN A 116 32.70 -4.16 -13.90
N ASN A 117 31.67 -4.65 -14.61
CA ASN A 117 30.67 -3.78 -15.21
C ASN A 117 29.69 -3.31 -14.13
N PRO A 118 29.19 -2.06 -14.22
CA PRO A 118 28.26 -1.54 -13.24
C PRO A 118 26.92 -2.27 -13.29
N ILE A 119 26.48 -2.77 -12.13
CA ILE A 119 25.19 -3.45 -11.94
C ILE A 119 24.28 -2.57 -11.10
N LYS A 120 23.06 -2.32 -11.58
CA LYS A 120 21.99 -1.65 -10.83
C LYS A 120 20.86 -2.65 -10.57
N ILE A 121 20.56 -2.89 -9.30
CA ILE A 121 19.41 -3.70 -8.89
C ILE A 121 18.26 -2.75 -8.53
N ILE A 122 17.12 -2.95 -9.18
CA ILE A 122 15.97 -2.06 -9.16
C ILE A 122 14.76 -2.85 -8.67
N TRP A 123 14.24 -2.46 -7.52
CA TRP A 123 13.00 -3.04 -7.01
C TRP A 123 11.78 -2.52 -7.77
N ALA A 124 10.93 -3.41 -8.27
CA ALA A 124 9.62 -3.13 -8.84
C ALA A 124 8.48 -3.59 -7.91
N PRO A 125 7.31 -2.93 -7.89
CA PRO A 125 6.14 -3.48 -7.22
C PRO A 125 5.65 -4.76 -7.93
N GLY A 126 5.48 -5.87 -7.19
CA GLY A 126 4.99 -7.14 -7.74
C GLY A 126 3.50 -7.12 -8.08
N HIS A 127 3.09 -7.97 -9.03
CA HIS A 127 1.74 -8.09 -9.61
C HIS A 127 1.18 -6.83 -10.29
N GLU A 128 2.03 -5.87 -10.64
CA GLU A 128 1.66 -4.70 -11.45
C GLU A 128 2.19 -4.83 -12.90
N THR A 129 1.72 -3.95 -13.79
CA THR A 129 1.77 -4.01 -15.27
C THR A 129 3.17 -3.91 -15.94
N LEU A 130 4.25 -4.41 -15.33
CA LEU A 130 5.56 -4.47 -15.98
C LEU A 130 5.66 -5.75 -16.82
N GLU A 131 5.61 -5.60 -18.14
CA GLU A 131 5.56 -6.72 -19.08
C GLU A 131 6.75 -7.68 -18.92
N GLY A 132 7.99 -7.14 -18.83
CA GLY A 132 9.18 -7.97 -18.64
C GLY A 132 9.16 -8.79 -17.33
N ASN A 133 8.55 -8.27 -16.27
CA ASN A 133 8.39 -8.99 -15.00
C ASN A 133 7.35 -10.10 -15.13
N GLN A 134 6.24 -9.84 -15.83
CA GLN A 134 5.21 -10.86 -16.11
C GLN A 134 5.77 -12.01 -16.97
N GLN A 135 6.63 -11.69 -17.94
CA GLN A 135 7.29 -12.70 -18.77
C GLN A 135 8.27 -13.53 -17.94
N ALA A 136 9.13 -12.91 -17.12
CA ALA A 136 10.04 -13.63 -16.23
C ALA A 136 9.27 -14.57 -15.29
N HIS A 137 8.14 -14.10 -14.74
CA HIS A 137 7.27 -14.89 -13.89
C HIS A 137 6.65 -16.09 -14.61
N ALA A 138 6.12 -15.89 -15.81
CA ALA A 138 5.59 -16.97 -16.63
C ALA A 138 6.67 -18.03 -16.92
N TRP A 139 7.88 -17.60 -17.26
CA TRP A 139 9.02 -18.50 -17.54
C TRP A 139 9.49 -19.26 -16.30
N ALA A 140 9.57 -18.62 -15.14
CA ALA A 140 9.92 -19.28 -13.88
C ALA A 140 8.93 -20.39 -13.54
N ARG A 141 7.62 -20.10 -13.64
CA ARG A 141 6.57 -21.10 -13.37
C ARG A 141 6.52 -22.22 -14.40
N ALA A 142 6.70 -21.89 -15.68
CA ALA A 142 6.78 -22.90 -16.74
C ALA A 142 7.99 -23.83 -16.60
N SER A 143 9.02 -23.41 -15.86
CA SER A 143 10.25 -24.18 -15.61
C SER A 143 10.17 -25.07 -14.36
N LEU A 144 9.07 -25.05 -13.62
CA LEU A 144 8.83 -26.00 -12.53
C LEU A 144 8.61 -27.43 -13.08
N PRO A 145 8.92 -28.48 -12.29
CA PRO A 145 8.59 -29.85 -12.67
C PRO A 145 7.10 -29.99 -13.00
N ARG A 146 6.76 -30.53 -14.18
CA ARG A 146 5.36 -30.64 -14.66
C ARG A 146 4.42 -31.40 -13.71
N ALA A 147 4.98 -32.26 -12.86
CA ALA A 147 4.22 -33.04 -11.89
C ALA A 147 3.89 -32.26 -10.61
N ASP A 148 4.59 -31.16 -10.34
CA ASP A 148 4.36 -30.30 -9.18
C ASP A 148 3.59 -29.06 -9.59
N SER A 149 2.54 -28.75 -8.84
CA SER A 149 1.94 -27.42 -8.89
C SER A 149 2.86 -26.41 -8.21
N PRO A 150 2.90 -25.15 -8.69
CA PRO A 150 3.59 -24.10 -7.96
C PRO A 150 2.98 -23.98 -6.57
N GLN A 151 3.81 -23.70 -5.57
CA GLN A 151 3.32 -23.36 -4.25
C GLN A 151 2.33 -22.21 -4.40
N ALA A 152 1.13 -22.38 -3.82
CA ALA A 152 0.18 -21.28 -3.75
C ALA A 152 0.92 -20.12 -3.08
N GLU A 153 1.04 -19.01 -3.82
CA GLU A 153 1.51 -17.77 -3.23
C GLU A 153 0.52 -17.45 -2.13
N PHE A 154 0.90 -17.73 -0.88
CA PHE A 154 0.21 -17.12 0.22
C PHE A 154 0.35 -15.63 -0.01
N PRO A 155 -0.75 -14.88 -0.15
CA PRO A 155 -0.65 -13.44 -0.22
C PRO A 155 -0.10 -13.05 1.15
N VAL A 156 1.20 -12.86 1.25
CA VAL A 156 1.77 -12.11 2.36
C VAL A 156 1.61 -10.69 1.86
N PRO A 157 0.46 -10.01 2.12
CA PRO A 157 0.10 -8.81 1.37
C PRO A 157 1.00 -7.62 1.79
N VAL A 158 1.91 -7.88 2.72
CA VAL A 158 2.65 -6.94 3.53
C VAL A 158 3.95 -7.63 3.91
N MET A 159 5.09 -7.00 3.66
CA MET A 159 6.35 -7.48 4.20
C MET A 159 6.24 -7.69 5.72
N PRO A 160 6.92 -8.70 6.30
CA PRO A 160 6.89 -8.98 7.73
C PRO A 160 7.74 -7.97 8.54
N ILE A 161 7.61 -6.68 8.22
CA ILE A 161 8.20 -5.58 8.97
C ILE A 161 7.08 -4.93 9.76
N TYR A 162 7.31 -4.74 11.06
CA TYR A 162 6.33 -4.20 12.00
C TYR A 162 5.60 -2.95 11.48
N SER A 163 6.32 -1.99 10.86
CA SER A 163 5.73 -0.78 10.31
C SER A 163 4.77 -1.02 9.14
N GLU A 164 5.07 -1.99 8.27
CA GLU A 164 4.22 -2.34 7.13
C GLU A 164 2.98 -3.11 7.62
N ILE A 165 3.14 -4.01 8.59
CA ILE A 165 2.03 -4.71 9.27
C ILE A 165 1.07 -3.70 9.92
N LEU A 166 1.60 -2.73 10.67
CA LEU A 166 0.79 -1.67 11.25
C LEU A 166 0.10 -0.83 10.18
N SER A 167 0.79 -0.51 9.08
CA SER A 167 0.21 0.27 7.98
C SER A 167 -0.96 -0.48 7.33
N TYR A 168 -0.83 -1.79 7.15
CA TYR A 168 -1.90 -2.65 6.66
C TYR A 168 -3.09 -2.69 7.62
N TYR A 169 -2.88 -2.93 8.91
CA TYR A 169 -3.99 -2.95 9.87
C TYR A 169 -4.63 -1.58 10.07
N LYS A 170 -3.86 -0.49 9.95
CA LYS A 170 -4.41 0.86 9.90
C LYS A 170 -5.31 1.00 8.67
N ALA A 171 -4.83 0.63 7.49
CA ALA A 171 -5.59 0.67 6.23
C ALA A 171 -6.94 -0.01 6.33
N THR A 172 -6.95 -1.27 6.79
CA THR A 172 -8.15 -2.10 6.85
C THR A 172 -9.16 -1.62 7.89
N ARG A 173 -8.74 -0.76 8.82
CA ARG A 173 -9.59 -0.19 9.87
C ARG A 173 -10.03 1.24 9.58
N ILE A 174 -9.55 1.87 8.51
CA ILE A 174 -10.01 3.21 8.11
C ILE A 174 -11.46 3.09 7.64
N LYS A 175 -12.39 3.67 8.42
CA LYS A 175 -13.80 3.78 8.05
C LYS A 175 -14.15 5.09 7.35
N PHE A 176 -13.50 6.18 7.77
CA PHE A 176 -13.73 7.52 7.25
C PHE A 176 -12.51 8.03 6.51
N PRO A 177 -12.69 8.80 5.42
CA PRO A 177 -11.60 9.32 4.62
C PRO A 177 -10.68 10.23 5.44
N HIS A 178 -9.48 10.44 4.93
CA HIS A 178 -8.58 11.45 5.49
C HIS A 178 -9.09 12.88 5.22
N PRO A 179 -8.78 13.84 6.10
CA PRO A 179 -9.02 15.24 5.81
C PRO A 179 -8.35 15.63 4.50
N HIS A 180 -9.07 16.38 3.69
CA HIS A 180 -8.59 16.85 2.40
C HIS A 180 -7.34 17.74 2.60
N PRO A 181 -6.29 17.63 1.75
CA PRO A 181 -5.04 18.38 1.94
C PRO A 181 -5.18 19.90 1.98
N LYS A 182 -6.25 20.45 1.40
CA LYS A 182 -6.56 21.89 1.40
C LYS A 182 -7.17 22.39 2.71
N LEU A 183 -7.61 21.51 3.62
CA LEU A 183 -8.16 21.92 4.91
C LEU A 183 -7.07 22.46 5.83
N GLN A 184 -7.39 23.51 6.58
CA GLN A 184 -6.49 24.03 7.62
C GLN A 184 -6.36 23.02 8.77
N ARG A 185 -5.26 23.08 9.51
CA ARG A 185 -4.97 22.12 10.58
C ARG A 185 -6.10 22.04 11.62
N GLN A 186 -6.72 23.16 11.96
CA GLN A 186 -7.84 23.22 12.89
C GLN A 186 -9.07 22.47 12.34
N ASP A 187 -9.40 22.69 11.07
CA ASP A 187 -10.51 22.02 10.38
C ASP A 187 -10.26 20.51 10.24
N GLN A 188 -9.01 20.11 9.98
CA GLN A 188 -8.64 18.69 9.95
C GLN A 188 -8.88 18.03 11.31
N THR A 189 -8.53 18.70 12.41
CA THR A 189 -8.80 18.22 13.77
C THR A 189 -10.29 18.18 14.07
N ALA A 190 -11.03 19.23 13.69
CA ALA A 190 -12.48 19.30 13.85
C ALA A 190 -13.16 18.13 13.12
N LEU A 191 -12.86 17.92 11.84
CA LEU A 191 -13.39 16.81 11.04
C LEU A 191 -13.12 15.44 11.68
N ARG A 192 -11.91 15.21 12.19
CA ARG A 192 -11.59 13.95 12.88
C ARG A 192 -12.40 13.76 14.15
N SER A 193 -12.60 14.81 14.92
CA SER A 193 -13.44 14.73 16.12
C SER A 193 -14.92 14.53 15.78
N ILE A 194 -15.41 15.10 14.67
CA ILE A 194 -16.78 14.87 14.18
C ILE A 194 -16.95 13.41 13.76
N GLN A 195 -16.04 12.90 12.92
CA GLN A 195 -16.03 11.50 12.44
C GLN A 195 -15.98 10.48 13.59
N THR A 196 -15.32 10.83 14.70
CA THR A 196 -15.19 9.96 15.89
C THR A 196 -16.25 10.23 16.95
N ASN A 197 -17.25 11.08 16.68
CA ASN A 197 -18.30 11.48 17.62
C ASN A 197 -17.75 12.08 18.94
N THR A 198 -16.63 12.79 18.85
CA THR A 198 -15.96 13.47 19.97
C THR A 198 -16.00 14.99 19.88
N PHE A 199 -16.46 15.56 18.76
CA PHE A 199 -16.68 17.00 18.63
C PHE A 199 -17.65 17.51 19.72
N PRO A 200 -17.45 18.71 20.29
CA PRO A 200 -18.26 19.23 21.39
C PRO A 200 -19.76 19.25 21.07
N HIS A 201 -20.56 18.65 21.95
CA HIS A 201 -22.02 18.69 21.90
C HIS A 201 -22.59 18.42 23.29
N LEU A 202 -23.74 19.02 23.59
CA LEU A 202 -24.32 19.07 24.94
C LEU A 202 -24.53 17.69 25.58
N SER A 203 -24.98 16.66 24.84
CA SER A 203 -25.19 15.33 25.44
C SER A 203 -23.88 14.67 25.93
N ARG A 204 -22.74 15.02 25.33
CA ARG A 204 -21.41 14.57 25.76
C ARG A 204 -20.91 15.43 26.92
N LEU A 205 -21.07 16.75 26.84
CA LEU A 205 -20.67 17.66 27.91
C LEU A 205 -21.46 17.40 29.19
N HIS A 206 -22.77 17.15 29.09
CA HIS A 206 -23.61 16.77 30.23
C HIS A 206 -23.14 15.48 30.92
N LYS A 207 -22.57 14.51 30.18
CA LYS A 207 -21.99 13.30 30.80
C LYS A 207 -20.74 13.62 31.63
N LEU A 208 -20.02 14.68 31.29
CA LEU A 208 -18.80 15.11 32.00
C LEU A 208 -19.12 16.09 33.12
N TYR A 209 -20.04 17.02 32.87
CA TYR A 209 -20.39 18.16 33.72
C TYR A 209 -21.93 18.35 33.76
N PRO A 210 -22.67 17.43 34.43
CA PRO A 210 -24.14 17.39 34.37
C PRO A 210 -24.82 18.62 34.97
N THR A 211 -24.16 19.30 35.91
CA THR A 211 -24.66 20.51 36.58
C THR A 211 -24.43 21.79 35.76
N GLN A 212 -23.50 21.78 34.81
CA GLN A 212 -23.15 22.94 34.00
C GLN A 212 -23.84 22.91 32.63
N TYR A 213 -23.94 21.73 32.01
CA TYR A 213 -24.50 21.60 30.67
C TYR A 213 -25.80 20.80 30.68
N PRO A 214 -26.87 21.30 30.06
CA PRO A 214 -28.11 20.54 29.91
C PRO A 214 -27.92 19.40 28.91
N LYS A 215 -28.66 18.30 29.08
CA LYS A 215 -28.65 17.17 28.14
C LYS A 215 -29.42 17.46 26.84
N LEU A 216 -30.38 18.38 26.92
CA LEU A 216 -31.35 18.66 25.87
C LEU A 216 -30.93 19.87 25.03
N CYS A 217 -31.36 19.88 23.78
CA CYS A 217 -31.15 20.97 22.85
C CYS A 217 -32.00 22.18 23.27
N PRO A 218 -31.41 23.38 23.47
CA PRO A 218 -32.15 24.56 23.90
C PRO A 218 -33.16 25.06 22.85
N LYS A 219 -33.02 24.64 21.58
CA LYS A 219 -33.88 25.10 20.47
C LYS A 219 -35.13 24.25 20.28
N CYS A 220 -35.06 22.94 20.51
CA CYS A 220 -36.16 22.01 20.22
C CYS A 220 -36.40 20.94 21.29
N ASN A 221 -35.67 20.99 22.41
CA ASN A 221 -35.81 20.13 23.59
C ASN A 221 -35.59 18.62 23.37
N GLN A 222 -35.03 18.21 22.22
CA GLN A 222 -34.59 16.83 21.97
C GLN A 222 -33.19 16.58 22.57
N VAL A 223 -32.78 15.32 22.68
CA VAL A 223 -31.42 14.98 23.16
C VAL A 223 -30.38 15.56 22.20
N ALA A 224 -29.50 16.42 22.71
CA ALA A 224 -28.53 17.16 21.92
C ALA A 224 -27.29 16.30 21.59
N THR A 225 -27.49 15.24 20.80
CA THR A 225 -26.40 14.43 20.24
C THR A 225 -25.63 15.22 19.17
N LEU A 226 -24.43 14.75 18.80
CA LEU A 226 -23.67 15.37 17.71
C LEU A 226 -24.47 15.40 16.41
N TYR A 227 -25.06 14.27 16.01
CA TYR A 227 -25.91 14.23 14.82
C TYR A 227 -27.08 15.22 14.92
N HIS A 228 -27.79 15.24 16.05
CA HIS A 228 -28.94 16.14 16.20
C HIS A 228 -28.52 17.61 16.04
N THR A 229 -27.48 18.04 16.75
CA THR A 229 -27.04 19.44 16.76
C THR A 229 -26.35 19.84 15.45
N ALA A 230 -25.51 18.98 14.87
CA ALA A 230 -24.78 19.26 13.65
C ALA A 230 -25.63 19.08 12.38
N ALA A 231 -26.64 18.23 12.38
CA ALA A 231 -27.29 17.82 11.14
C ALA A 231 -28.82 17.71 11.22
N GLY A 232 -29.36 17.08 12.27
CA GLY A 232 -30.79 16.70 12.33
C GLY A 232 -31.75 17.74 12.91
N CYS A 233 -31.27 18.81 13.56
CA CYS A 233 -32.14 19.76 14.23
C CYS A 233 -32.77 20.76 13.24
N HIS A 234 -34.08 20.64 13.03
CA HIS A 234 -34.88 21.53 12.17
C HIS A 234 -34.97 22.99 12.66
N LYS A 235 -34.63 23.25 13.93
CA LYS A 235 -34.59 24.62 14.48
C LYS A 235 -33.23 25.30 14.31
N ILE A 236 -32.17 24.53 14.08
CA ILE A 236 -30.80 25.03 13.86
C ILE A 236 -30.52 25.10 12.35
N HIS A 237 -30.88 24.05 11.62
CA HIS A 237 -30.60 23.93 10.19
C HIS A 237 -31.86 24.12 9.37
N LYS A 238 -31.82 25.01 8.36
CA LYS A 238 -32.92 25.20 7.39
C LYS A 238 -33.24 23.91 6.63
N HIS A 239 -32.20 23.15 6.29
CA HIS A 239 -32.29 21.84 5.65
C HIS A 239 -31.58 20.81 6.55
N PRO A 240 -32.30 20.19 7.50
CA PRO A 240 -31.74 19.12 8.31
C PRO A 240 -31.46 17.90 7.42
N LEU A 241 -30.39 17.18 7.74
CA LEU A 241 -30.02 15.94 7.06
C LEU A 241 -30.63 14.74 7.79
N THR A 242 -30.91 13.68 7.05
CA THR A 242 -31.20 12.36 7.62
C THR A 242 -29.92 11.71 8.17
N GLU A 243 -30.04 10.64 8.96
CA GLU A 243 -28.87 9.90 9.48
C GLU A 243 -28.03 9.30 8.36
N GLU A 244 -28.67 8.85 7.29
CA GLU A 244 -28.02 8.32 6.09
C GLU A 244 -27.20 9.41 5.38
N GLN A 245 -27.82 10.58 5.13
CA GLN A 245 -27.14 11.72 4.50
C GLN A 245 -25.98 12.24 5.36
N TRP A 246 -26.14 12.24 6.68
CA TRP A 246 -25.06 12.60 7.60
C TRP A 246 -23.91 11.58 7.53
N SER A 247 -24.23 10.29 7.49
CA SER A 247 -23.22 9.23 7.38
C SER A 247 -22.47 9.28 6.04
N GLU A 248 -23.17 9.64 4.96
CA GLU A 248 -22.59 9.88 3.65
C GLU A 248 -21.63 11.08 3.67
N ALA A 249 -22.06 12.20 4.26
CA ALA A 249 -21.23 13.40 4.40
C ALA A 249 -19.93 13.12 5.20
N LEU A 250 -20.01 12.34 6.29
CA LEU A 250 -18.82 11.90 7.06
C LEU A 250 -17.86 11.00 6.27
N SER A 251 -18.39 10.28 5.28
CA SER A 251 -17.65 9.34 4.43
C SER A 251 -17.10 9.99 3.16
N SER A 252 -17.39 11.28 2.91
CA SER A 252 -16.94 11.99 1.73
C SER A 252 -15.48 12.45 1.84
N ALA A 253 -14.70 12.17 0.79
CA ALA A 253 -13.33 12.66 0.64
C ALA A 253 -13.27 14.04 -0.06
N ASP A 254 -14.42 14.54 -0.51
CA ASP A 254 -14.54 15.81 -1.23
C ASP A 254 -14.26 17.01 -0.30
N TYR A 255 -13.55 18.00 -0.83
CA TYR A 255 -13.17 19.17 -0.05
C TYR A 255 -14.39 20.00 0.38
N ASP A 256 -15.32 20.26 -0.53
CA ASP A 256 -16.46 21.12 -0.26
C ASP A 256 -17.46 20.44 0.69
N GLU A 257 -17.65 19.12 0.56
CA GLU A 257 -18.46 18.33 1.51
C GLU A 257 -17.84 18.31 2.91
N GLN A 258 -16.52 18.16 3.04
CA GLN A 258 -15.84 18.21 4.33
C GLN A 258 -15.98 19.60 4.98
N CYS A 259 -15.77 20.68 4.21
CA CYS A 259 -16.00 22.05 4.68
C CYS A 259 -17.44 22.26 5.16
N ARG A 260 -18.44 21.80 4.40
CA ARG A 260 -19.85 21.88 4.79
C ARG A 260 -20.13 21.12 6.08
N THR A 261 -19.59 19.91 6.22
CA THR A 261 -19.75 19.07 7.41
C THR A 261 -19.18 19.75 8.67
N ILE A 262 -17.98 20.34 8.56
CA ILE A 262 -17.35 21.09 9.65
C ILE A 262 -18.19 22.32 10.01
N ALA A 263 -18.60 23.13 9.03
CA ALA A 263 -19.39 24.33 9.25
C ALA A 263 -20.72 24.04 9.94
N ARG A 264 -21.39 22.96 9.53
CA ARG A 264 -22.64 22.47 10.15
C ARG A 264 -22.45 22.10 11.62
N ALA A 265 -21.39 21.35 11.94
CA ALA A 265 -21.08 20.97 13.32
C ALA A 265 -20.71 22.18 14.18
N ALA A 266 -19.89 23.10 13.67
CA ALA A 266 -19.53 24.33 14.36
C ALA A 266 -20.77 25.20 14.64
N THR A 267 -21.65 25.38 13.66
CA THR A 267 -22.92 26.11 13.81
C THR A 267 -23.80 25.47 14.88
N GLY A 268 -23.96 24.14 14.84
CA GLY A 268 -24.76 23.42 15.82
C GLY A 268 -24.23 23.54 17.24
N ALA A 269 -22.92 23.49 17.42
CA ALA A 269 -22.31 23.63 18.73
C ALA A 269 -22.35 25.08 19.25
N LEU A 270 -22.19 26.08 18.38
CA LEU A 270 -22.35 27.50 18.73
C LEU A 270 -23.80 27.81 19.16
N GLU A 271 -24.79 27.42 18.34
CA GLU A 271 -26.22 27.66 18.60
C GLU A 271 -26.74 26.99 19.87
N THR A 272 -26.04 25.96 20.35
CA THR A 272 -26.41 25.23 21.57
C THR A 272 -25.58 25.62 22.79
N GLY A 273 -24.55 26.47 22.65
CA GLY A 273 -23.64 26.80 23.73
C GLY A 273 -22.72 25.64 24.13
N ALA A 274 -22.36 24.78 23.18
CA ALA A 274 -21.39 23.69 23.40
C ALA A 274 -19.95 24.08 23.02
N LEU A 275 -19.77 25.23 22.36
CA LEU A 275 -18.50 25.90 22.13
C LEU A 275 -18.59 27.24 22.88
N ASP A 276 -18.21 27.24 24.15
CA ASP A 276 -17.95 28.49 24.90
C ASP A 276 -16.67 29.16 24.39
#